data_AF-A0A6J7MP60-F1
#
_entry.id   AF-A0A6J7MP60-F1
#
_cell.length_a   1.000
_cell.length_b   1.000
_cell.length_c   1.000
_cell.angle_alpha   90.00
_cell.angle_beta   90.00
_cell.angle_gamma   90.00
#
_symmetry.space_group_name_H-M   'P 1'
#
loop_
_entity.id
_entity.type
_entity.pdbx_description
1 polymer ?
#
loop_
_entity_poly.entity_id
_entity_poly.type
_entity_poly.pdbx_seq_one_letter_code
_entity_poly.pdbx_strand_id
1 'polypeptide(L)'
;MQAGGMMRFGIPKYRLPREVLDAEIARIVEMGVHIQLGARVDNVQEAIDDDFDAVFLAVGAQIGKRAYIPAGAAARILDAVNVLHDVEDGHAPLLGRKVVVYGGGNTAIDVARTAKRLGADESMIVYRRTREKAPADDGEIQEAIEEGVMIKWLSTVKHADEGVLKIEKMALDADGFPQPTGEFEDLEADSLVLALGQEVDLSLISNFPDLEVRDGVVQVDSSMMTGRAGVFAGGDMVPAERTVTTGVGHGKKAARNIDAWLRHSIVDKREKPAVVQYEDLNPWYYSDAPHAVRPRLEGARRASNFDEVVKGLDESTALYEARRCMSCGNCFECDNCFGVCPDNAIIKLGPGKGFEINLDYCKGCGICVTECPSGSILMIPEKS
;
A
#
# COMPACT_ATOMS: atom_id res chain seq x y z
N MET A 1 20.85 -6.16 9.07
CA MET A 1 20.07 -4.93 8.87
C MET A 1 20.20 -4.47 7.42
N GLN A 2 19.07 -4.24 6.76
CA GLN A 2 18.97 -3.85 5.35
C GLN A 2 17.91 -2.75 5.19
N ALA A 3 18.03 -1.91 4.16
CA ALA A 3 17.05 -0.87 3.84
C ALA A 3 15.77 -1.45 3.20
N GLY A 4 14.64 -0.75 3.31
CA GLY A 4 13.37 -1.12 2.66
C GLY A 4 12.15 -1.14 3.58
N GLY A 5 12.34 -1.05 4.90
CA GLY A 5 11.25 -0.96 5.88
C GLY A 5 10.24 -2.12 5.76
N MET A 6 8.95 -1.82 5.93
CA MET A 6 7.88 -2.83 5.89
C MET A 6 7.76 -3.56 4.55
N MET A 7 8.24 -2.99 3.43
CA MET A 7 8.29 -3.73 2.17
C MET A 7 9.25 -4.92 2.23
N ARG A 8 10.37 -4.77 2.96
CA ARG A 8 11.32 -5.88 3.19
C ARG A 8 10.84 -6.80 4.31
N PHE A 9 10.43 -6.24 5.45
CA PHE A 9 10.23 -7.03 6.67
C PHE A 9 8.78 -7.46 6.92
N GLY A 10 7.81 -6.85 6.23
CA GLY A 10 6.38 -7.12 6.40
C GLY A 10 5.71 -7.75 5.18
N ILE A 11 6.30 -7.65 3.99
CA ILE A 11 5.76 -8.27 2.77
C ILE A 11 6.66 -9.45 2.37
N PRO A 12 6.14 -10.69 2.31
CA PRO A 12 6.94 -11.86 1.94
C PRO A 12 7.57 -11.80 0.54
N LYS A 13 8.72 -12.47 0.37
CA LYS A 13 9.50 -12.52 -0.89
C LYS A 13 8.69 -13.01 -2.10
N TYR A 14 7.75 -13.94 -1.89
CA TYR A 14 6.91 -14.48 -2.95
C TYR A 14 5.89 -13.47 -3.53
N ARG A 15 5.69 -12.33 -2.84
CA ARG A 15 4.88 -11.19 -3.31
C ARG A 15 5.73 -10.02 -3.79
N LEU A 16 6.85 -9.78 -3.10
CA LEU A 16 7.77 -8.68 -3.41
C LEU A 16 9.20 -9.22 -3.45
N PRO A 17 9.69 -9.62 -4.65
CA PRO A 17 11.03 -10.16 -4.80
C PRO A 17 12.10 -9.18 -4.31
N ARG A 18 13.12 -9.69 -3.63
CA ARG A 18 14.11 -8.84 -2.95
C ARG A 18 15.06 -8.17 -3.93
N GLU A 19 15.39 -8.85 -5.02
CA GLU A 19 16.19 -8.32 -6.11
C GLU A 19 15.54 -7.08 -6.76
N VAL A 20 14.20 -7.04 -6.84
CA VAL A 20 13.47 -5.86 -7.34
C VAL A 20 13.58 -4.73 -6.33
N LEU A 21 13.31 -4.99 -5.05
CA LEU A 21 13.43 -3.98 -3.99
C LEU A 21 14.86 -3.43 -3.85
N ASP A 22 15.86 -4.31 -3.93
CA ASP A 22 17.28 -3.96 -3.88
C ASP A 22 17.68 -3.09 -5.08
N ALA A 23 17.18 -3.40 -6.27
CA ALA A 23 17.40 -2.58 -7.46
C ALA A 23 16.78 -1.17 -7.32
N GLU A 24 15.57 -1.06 -6.76
CA GLU A 24 14.94 0.24 -6.48
C GLU A 24 15.75 1.08 -5.48
N ILE A 25 16.23 0.46 -4.41
CA ILE A 25 17.06 1.12 -3.38
C ILE A 25 18.40 1.55 -4.00
N ALA A 26 19.02 0.71 -4.82
CA ALA A 26 20.27 1.04 -5.50
C ALA A 26 20.12 2.29 -6.38
N ARG A 27 19.03 2.41 -7.14
CA ARG A 27 18.75 3.61 -7.95
C ARG A 27 18.65 4.87 -7.10
N ILE A 28 18.05 4.80 -5.91
CA ILE A 28 17.96 5.95 -4.99
C ILE A 28 19.36 6.33 -4.47
N VAL A 29 20.19 5.36 -4.13
CA VAL A 29 21.58 5.61 -3.68
C VAL A 29 22.42 6.22 -4.81
N GLU A 30 22.27 5.73 -6.04
CA GLU A 30 22.95 6.26 -7.24
C GLU A 30 22.59 7.73 -7.53
N MET A 31 21.41 8.19 -7.10
CA MET A 31 21.01 9.60 -7.19
C MET A 31 21.71 10.51 -6.17
N GLY A 32 22.53 9.93 -5.27
CA GLY A 32 23.30 10.66 -4.25
C GLY A 32 22.71 10.59 -2.84
N VAL A 33 21.71 9.74 -2.59
CA VAL A 33 21.15 9.54 -1.25
C VAL A 33 22.08 8.68 -0.40
N HIS A 34 22.43 9.16 0.79
CA HIS A 34 23.19 8.41 1.77
C HIS A 34 22.26 7.66 2.74
N ILE A 35 22.50 6.36 2.93
CA ILE A 35 21.73 5.51 3.85
C ILE A 35 22.65 5.01 4.97
N GLN A 36 22.34 5.38 6.20
CA GLN A 36 23.03 4.87 7.39
C GLN A 36 22.17 3.81 8.08
N LEU A 37 22.65 2.56 8.08
CA LEU A 37 21.98 1.43 8.74
C LEU A 37 22.51 1.25 10.17
N GLY A 38 21.69 0.65 11.04
CA GLY A 38 22.06 0.43 12.44
C GLY A 38 22.11 1.69 13.31
N ALA A 39 21.61 2.82 12.79
CA ALA A 39 21.44 4.06 13.52
C ALA A 39 19.95 4.26 13.83
N ARG A 40 19.51 3.82 15.01
CA ARG A 40 18.15 4.13 15.50
C ARG A 40 18.13 5.59 15.93
N VAL A 41 17.11 6.33 15.50
CA VAL A 41 16.84 7.69 15.97
C VAL A 41 15.93 7.60 17.19
N ASP A 42 16.49 7.83 18.38
CA ASP A 42 15.74 7.81 19.64
C ASP A 42 15.16 9.19 20.00
N ASN A 43 15.66 10.26 19.40
CA ASN A 43 15.18 11.62 19.61
C ASN A 43 15.35 12.48 18.35
N VAL A 44 14.24 12.95 17.79
CA VAL A 44 14.25 13.81 16.58
C VAL A 44 14.95 15.15 16.83
N GLN A 45 15.00 15.63 18.08
CA GLN A 45 15.66 16.90 18.40
C GLN A 45 17.16 16.86 18.11
N GLU A 46 17.82 15.73 18.35
CA GLU A 46 19.26 15.58 18.09
C GLU A 46 19.57 15.77 16.60
N ALA A 47 18.71 15.23 15.72
CA ALA A 47 18.85 15.44 14.28
C ALA A 47 18.64 16.91 13.85
N ILE A 48 17.90 17.71 14.62
CA ILE A 48 17.74 19.15 14.33
C ILE A 48 18.94 19.94 14.87
N ASP A 49 19.45 19.53 16.03
CA ASP A 49 20.62 20.16 16.67
C ASP A 49 21.92 19.86 15.91
N ASP A 50 21.98 18.73 15.19
CA ASP A 50 23.09 18.30 14.31
C ASP A 50 23.13 19.05 12.95
N ASP A 51 22.49 20.23 12.85
CA ASP A 51 22.58 21.18 11.72
C ASP A 51 21.91 20.71 10.39
N PHE A 52 20.84 19.92 10.47
CA PHE A 52 19.99 19.64 9.30
C PHE A 52 18.94 20.75 9.09
N ASP A 53 18.88 21.31 7.89
CA ASP A 53 17.92 22.39 7.54
C ASP A 53 16.44 21.94 7.54
N ALA A 54 16.19 20.65 7.33
CA ALA A 54 14.85 20.05 7.35
C ALA A 54 14.89 18.56 7.71
N VAL A 55 13.83 18.07 8.35
CA VAL A 55 13.69 16.67 8.78
C VAL A 55 12.39 16.08 8.24
N PHE A 56 12.44 14.85 7.70
CA PHE A 56 11.26 14.10 7.28
C PHE A 56 11.14 12.80 8.08
N LEU A 57 10.07 12.68 8.86
CA LEU A 57 9.77 11.51 9.67
C LEU A 57 8.98 10.48 8.83
N ALA A 58 9.56 9.29 8.69
CA ALA A 58 8.99 8.19 7.91
C ALA A 58 9.24 6.82 8.57
N VAL A 59 9.10 6.75 9.90
CA VAL A 59 9.39 5.53 10.68
C VAL A 59 8.38 4.40 10.45
N GLY A 60 7.18 4.73 9.98
CA GLY A 60 6.11 3.76 9.71
C GLY A 60 5.51 3.14 10.98
N ALA A 61 4.65 2.13 10.80
CA ALA A 61 3.98 1.42 11.88
C ALA A 61 4.59 0.01 12.06
N GLN A 62 5.69 -0.06 12.81
CA GLN A 62 6.48 -1.29 12.93
C GLN A 62 6.10 -2.15 14.15
N ILE A 63 5.26 -1.64 15.06
CA ILE A 63 4.89 -2.35 16.30
C ILE A 63 3.59 -3.11 16.08
N GLY A 64 3.55 -4.41 16.32
CA GLY A 64 2.31 -5.18 16.27
C GLY A 64 1.36 -4.84 17.45
N LYS A 65 0.06 -4.70 17.16
CA LYS A 65 -0.97 -4.49 18.19
C LYS A 65 -1.10 -5.73 19.06
N ARG A 66 -1.03 -5.51 20.37
CA ARG A 66 -1.26 -6.57 21.36
C ARG A 66 -2.72 -6.58 21.77
N ALA A 67 -3.35 -7.74 21.72
CA ALA A 67 -4.55 -7.99 22.51
C ALA A 67 -4.14 -8.81 23.73
N TYR A 68 -4.69 -8.45 24.89
CA TYR A 68 -4.60 -9.31 26.05
C TYR A 68 -5.48 -10.54 25.81
N ILE A 69 -4.84 -11.66 25.52
CA ILE A 69 -5.48 -12.97 25.52
C ILE A 69 -4.98 -13.65 26.79
N PRO A 70 -5.87 -13.93 27.77
CA PRO A 70 -5.53 -14.76 28.91
C PRO A 70 -4.82 -16.02 28.42
N ALA A 71 -3.62 -16.28 28.92
CA ALA A 71 -2.79 -17.37 28.41
C ALA A 71 -2.19 -18.20 29.54
N GLY A 72 -2.17 -19.53 29.37
CA GLY A 72 -1.37 -20.42 30.20
C GLY A 72 0.13 -20.14 30.01
N ALA A 73 0.94 -20.42 31.04
CA ALA A 73 2.38 -20.12 31.00
C ALA A 73 3.15 -20.83 29.87
N ALA A 74 2.61 -21.94 29.35
CA ALA A 74 3.18 -22.72 28.26
C ALA A 74 2.59 -22.39 26.87
N ALA A 75 1.64 -21.45 26.78
CA ALA A 75 1.06 -21.06 25.50
C ALA A 75 2.07 -20.29 24.65
N ARG A 76 2.26 -20.72 23.40
CA ARG A 76 3.17 -20.07 22.46
C ARG A 76 2.46 -19.02 21.62
N ILE A 77 2.56 -17.77 22.07
CA ILE A 77 1.98 -16.61 21.39
C ILE A 77 3.09 -15.79 20.74
N LEU A 78 2.94 -15.53 19.44
CA LEU A 78 3.90 -14.79 18.62
C LEU A 78 3.24 -13.55 18.01
N ASP A 79 4.05 -12.57 17.66
CA ASP A 79 3.61 -11.39 16.92
C ASP A 79 3.83 -11.59 15.42
N ALA A 80 2.85 -11.24 14.60
CA ALA A 80 2.91 -11.40 13.15
C ALA A 80 4.06 -10.64 12.50
N VAL A 81 4.33 -9.40 12.94
CA VAL A 81 5.41 -8.58 12.36
C VAL A 81 6.76 -9.22 12.67
N ASN A 82 6.96 -9.67 13.90
CA ASN A 82 8.18 -10.37 14.29
C ASN A 82 8.37 -11.68 13.52
N VAL A 83 7.32 -12.49 13.35
CA VAL A 83 7.41 -13.74 12.57
C VAL A 83 7.86 -13.47 11.13
N LEU A 84 7.27 -12.47 10.46
CA LEU A 84 7.65 -12.13 9.08
C LEU A 84 9.08 -11.57 9.01
N HIS A 85 9.46 -10.74 9.98
CA HIS A 85 10.80 -10.19 10.09
C HIS A 85 11.85 -11.28 10.32
N ASP A 86 11.61 -12.22 11.24
CA ASP A 86 12.51 -13.33 11.56
C ASP A 86 12.70 -14.26 10.35
N VAL A 87 11.62 -14.52 9.59
CA VAL A 87 11.69 -15.28 8.32
C VAL A 87 12.55 -14.54 7.30
N GLU A 88 12.40 -13.23 7.17
CA GLU A 88 13.21 -12.43 6.26
C GLU A 88 14.70 -12.48 6.60
N ASP A 89 15.03 -12.40 7.89
CA ASP A 89 16.40 -12.43 8.40
C ASP A 89 17.01 -13.85 8.41
N GLY A 90 16.26 -14.88 7.99
CA GLY A 90 16.73 -16.27 7.96
C GLY A 90 16.68 -16.99 9.31
N HIS A 91 16.01 -16.40 10.30
CA HIS A 91 15.81 -16.94 11.65
C HIS A 91 14.38 -17.45 11.85
N ALA A 92 13.81 -18.10 10.82
CA ALA A 92 12.42 -18.52 10.82
C ALA A 92 12.01 -19.28 12.11
N PRO A 93 10.98 -18.81 12.84
CA PRO A 93 10.58 -19.44 14.08
C PRO A 93 9.95 -20.81 13.83
N LEU A 94 10.18 -21.76 14.73
CA LEU A 94 9.55 -23.09 14.65
C LEU A 94 8.06 -23.02 15.01
N LEU A 95 7.16 -22.74 14.08
CA LEU A 95 5.74 -22.50 14.41
C LEU A 95 4.96 -23.74 14.88
N GLY A 96 5.47 -24.95 14.64
CA GLY A 96 4.75 -26.21 14.88
C GLY A 96 3.99 -26.70 13.65
N ARG A 97 3.17 -27.74 13.82
CA ARG A 97 2.37 -28.35 12.75
C ARG A 97 1.01 -27.69 12.60
N LYS A 98 0.41 -27.24 13.71
CA LYS A 98 -0.89 -26.56 13.75
C LYS A 98 -0.71 -25.10 14.15
N VAL A 99 -0.86 -24.19 13.20
CA VAL A 99 -0.66 -22.75 13.40
C VAL A 99 -1.97 -22.01 13.27
N VAL A 100 -2.31 -21.21 14.29
CA VAL A 100 -3.48 -20.34 14.26
C VAL A 100 -3.04 -18.89 14.17
N VAL A 101 -3.55 -18.16 13.18
CA VAL A 101 -3.30 -16.73 12.99
C VAL A 101 -4.57 -15.96 13.35
N TYR A 102 -4.47 -15.07 14.33
CA TYR A 102 -5.62 -14.29 14.80
C TYR A 102 -5.59 -12.89 14.19
N GLY A 103 -6.46 -12.66 13.20
CA GLY A 103 -6.50 -11.42 12.41
C GLY A 103 -7.26 -11.60 11.10
N GLY A 104 -7.45 -10.51 10.35
CA GLY A 104 -8.15 -10.56 9.05
C GLY A 104 -7.65 -9.57 8.00
N GLY A 105 -6.53 -8.89 8.26
CA GLY A 105 -5.87 -8.02 7.27
C GLY A 105 -4.78 -8.76 6.50
N ASN A 106 -4.14 -8.08 5.54
CA ASN A 106 -3.11 -8.66 4.67
C ASN A 106 -1.97 -9.34 5.45
N THR A 107 -1.55 -8.77 6.58
CA THR A 107 -0.54 -9.39 7.46
C THR A 107 -0.97 -10.77 7.98
N ALA A 108 -2.25 -10.97 8.30
CA ALA A 108 -2.75 -12.28 8.73
C ALA A 108 -2.69 -13.29 7.58
N ILE A 109 -3.02 -12.86 6.36
CA ILE A 109 -2.92 -13.68 5.15
C ILE A 109 -1.46 -14.08 4.89
N ASP A 110 -0.55 -13.11 4.91
CA ASP A 110 0.87 -13.31 4.66
C ASP A 110 1.52 -14.25 5.69
N VAL A 111 1.19 -14.09 6.98
CA VAL A 111 1.67 -15.01 8.03
C VAL A 111 1.11 -16.42 7.81
N ALA A 112 -0.18 -16.57 7.51
CA ALA A 112 -0.79 -17.88 7.35
C ALA A 112 -0.22 -18.66 6.15
N ARG A 113 0.02 -17.94 5.04
CA ARG A 113 0.69 -18.46 3.83
C ARG A 113 2.17 -18.77 4.08
N THR A 114 2.84 -17.94 4.87
CA THR A 114 4.23 -18.18 5.31
C THR A 114 4.32 -19.40 6.22
N ALA A 115 3.39 -19.59 7.14
CA ALA A 115 3.35 -20.76 8.03
C ALA A 115 3.27 -22.08 7.24
N LYS A 116 2.44 -22.14 6.18
CA LYS A 116 2.40 -23.29 5.26
C LYS A 116 3.76 -23.56 4.61
N ARG A 117 4.46 -22.51 4.15
CA ARG A 117 5.80 -22.61 3.53
C ARG A 117 6.89 -23.01 4.52
N LEU A 118 6.71 -22.69 5.80
CA LEU A 118 7.58 -23.17 6.89
C LEU A 118 7.30 -24.62 7.31
N GLY A 119 6.33 -25.28 6.66
CA GLY A 119 6.03 -26.70 6.89
C GLY A 119 4.88 -26.98 7.86
N ALA A 120 4.04 -26.00 8.17
CA ALA A 120 2.82 -26.26 8.93
C ALA A 120 1.87 -27.19 8.14
N ASP A 121 1.42 -28.27 8.78
CA ASP A 121 0.41 -29.19 8.24
C ASP A 121 -0.93 -28.46 8.11
N GLU A 122 -1.31 -27.75 9.18
CA GLU A 122 -2.54 -26.95 9.28
C GLU A 122 -2.19 -25.50 9.59
N SER A 123 -2.63 -24.58 8.73
CA SER A 123 -2.59 -23.13 8.97
C SER A 123 -4.02 -22.61 8.91
N MET A 124 -4.47 -21.99 10.00
CA MET A 124 -5.84 -21.48 10.14
C MET A 124 -5.85 -20.02 10.54
N ILE A 125 -6.64 -19.22 9.83
CA ILE A 125 -6.94 -17.85 10.22
C ILE A 125 -8.22 -17.83 11.03
N VAL A 126 -8.21 -17.20 12.19
CA VAL A 126 -9.40 -16.93 13.01
C VAL A 126 -9.73 -15.46 12.90
N TYR A 127 -10.93 -15.15 12.42
CA TYR A 127 -11.37 -13.77 12.24
C TYR A 127 -12.77 -13.52 12.79
N ARG A 128 -12.94 -12.39 13.48
CA ARG A 128 -14.16 -12.05 14.21
C ARG A 128 -15.32 -11.54 13.35
N ARG A 129 -15.10 -11.25 12.06
CA ARG A 129 -16.16 -10.82 11.12
C ARG A 129 -16.25 -11.79 9.93
N THR A 130 -17.10 -11.46 8.96
CA THR A 130 -17.28 -12.23 7.71
C THR A 130 -16.23 -11.87 6.65
N ARG A 131 -16.19 -12.63 5.56
CA ARG A 131 -15.30 -12.40 4.40
C ARG A 131 -15.50 -11.01 3.80
N GLU A 132 -16.74 -10.57 3.67
CA GLU A 132 -17.10 -9.28 3.05
C GLU A 132 -16.65 -8.08 3.89
N LYS A 133 -16.40 -8.29 5.19
CA LYS A 133 -15.90 -7.26 6.11
C LYS A 133 -14.43 -7.47 6.49
N ALA A 134 -13.74 -8.40 5.85
CA ALA A 134 -12.31 -8.60 6.03
C ALA A 134 -11.54 -7.41 5.42
N PRO A 135 -10.57 -6.83 6.15
CA PRO A 135 -9.72 -5.77 5.61
C PRO A 135 -8.77 -6.23 4.51
N ALA A 136 -8.49 -7.54 4.42
CA ALA A 136 -7.63 -8.09 3.39
C ALA A 136 -8.30 -8.06 2.01
N ASP A 137 -7.48 -7.96 0.97
CA ASP A 137 -7.96 -8.05 -0.42
C ASP A 137 -8.58 -9.44 -0.69
N ASP A 138 -9.71 -9.48 -1.39
CA ASP A 138 -10.44 -10.73 -1.65
C ASP A 138 -9.63 -11.71 -2.52
N GLY A 139 -8.81 -11.19 -3.44
CA GLY A 139 -7.88 -11.98 -4.23
C GLY A 139 -6.83 -12.66 -3.36
N GLU A 140 -6.28 -11.96 -2.38
CA GLU A 140 -5.31 -12.54 -1.42
C GLU A 140 -5.95 -13.62 -0.53
N ILE A 141 -7.19 -13.41 -0.08
CA ILE A 141 -7.97 -14.40 0.65
C ILE A 141 -8.15 -15.66 -0.20
N GLN A 142 -8.54 -15.48 -1.47
CA GLN A 142 -8.77 -16.58 -2.39
C GLN A 142 -7.47 -17.38 -2.66
N GLU A 143 -6.35 -16.69 -2.86
CA GLU A 143 -5.04 -17.33 -3.03
C GLU A 143 -4.62 -18.13 -1.79
N ALA A 144 -4.88 -17.64 -0.58
CA ALA A 144 -4.58 -18.35 0.64
C ALA A 144 -5.39 -19.65 0.76
N ILE A 145 -6.68 -19.61 0.42
CA ILE A 145 -7.55 -20.79 0.40
C ILE A 145 -7.05 -21.81 -0.65
N GLU A 146 -6.63 -21.37 -1.84
CA GLU A 146 -6.03 -22.23 -2.86
C GLU A 146 -4.72 -22.90 -2.40
N GLU A 147 -3.98 -22.26 -1.50
CA GLU A 147 -2.78 -22.81 -0.85
C GLU A 147 -3.09 -23.73 0.35
N GLY A 148 -4.36 -23.95 0.64
CA GLY A 148 -4.83 -24.81 1.74
C GLY A 148 -4.85 -24.14 3.10
N VAL A 149 -4.83 -22.80 3.17
CA VAL A 149 -5.09 -22.06 4.41
C VAL A 149 -6.57 -22.12 4.74
N MET A 150 -6.89 -22.54 5.96
CA MET A 150 -8.26 -22.56 6.46
C MET A 150 -8.62 -21.20 7.06
N ILE A 151 -9.88 -20.77 6.93
CA ILE A 151 -10.35 -19.53 7.56
C ILE A 151 -11.62 -19.81 8.36
N LYS A 152 -11.55 -19.56 9.65
CA LYS A 152 -12.67 -19.64 10.59
C LYS A 152 -13.22 -18.23 10.83
N TRP A 153 -14.30 -17.93 10.12
CA TRP A 153 -15.03 -16.68 10.24
C TRP A 153 -15.83 -16.59 11.54
N LEU A 154 -16.26 -15.38 11.88
CA LEU A 154 -17.14 -15.10 13.02
C LEU A 154 -16.65 -15.79 14.31
N SER A 155 -15.36 -15.67 14.59
CA SER A 155 -14.70 -16.37 15.69
C SER A 155 -13.66 -15.46 16.37
N THR A 156 -13.56 -15.51 17.69
CA THR A 156 -12.54 -14.79 18.47
C THR A 156 -11.80 -15.75 19.40
N VAL A 157 -10.50 -15.55 19.55
CA VAL A 157 -9.72 -16.28 20.57
C VAL A 157 -9.96 -15.64 21.93
N LYS A 158 -10.35 -16.44 22.93
CA LYS A 158 -10.62 -16.00 24.32
C LYS A 158 -9.56 -16.43 25.30
N HIS A 159 -8.97 -17.59 25.08
CA HIS A 159 -7.94 -18.15 25.93
C HIS A 159 -6.98 -18.97 25.08
N ALA A 160 -5.70 -18.95 25.45
CA ALA A 160 -4.69 -19.78 24.83
C ALA A 160 -3.98 -20.60 25.91
N ASP A 161 -3.98 -21.91 25.78
CA ASP A 161 -3.23 -22.81 26.67
C ASP A 161 -2.23 -23.64 25.85
N GLU A 162 -1.50 -24.54 26.50
CA GLU A 162 -0.59 -25.46 25.83
C GLU A 162 -1.35 -26.40 24.89
N GLY A 163 -1.16 -26.24 23.58
CA GLY A 163 -1.75 -27.11 22.55
C GLY A 163 -3.22 -26.85 22.22
N VAL A 164 -3.92 -26.00 22.98
CA VAL A 164 -5.37 -25.74 22.80
C VAL A 164 -5.71 -24.26 22.94
N LEU A 165 -6.52 -23.75 22.02
CA LEU A 165 -7.11 -22.41 22.04
C LEU A 165 -8.61 -22.52 22.29
N LYS A 166 -9.12 -21.72 23.23
CA LYS A 166 -10.56 -21.56 23.42
C LYS A 166 -11.07 -20.44 22.54
N ILE A 167 -11.93 -20.77 21.60
CA ILE A 167 -12.55 -19.85 20.65
C ILE A 167 -14.01 -19.63 21.06
N GLU A 168 -14.47 -18.39 20.96
CA GLU A 168 -15.89 -18.04 21.07
C GLU A 168 -16.43 -17.68 19.68
N LYS A 169 -17.61 -18.20 19.34
CA LYS A 169 -18.32 -17.79 18.14
C LYS A 169 -18.86 -16.37 18.29
N MET A 170 -18.86 -15.65 17.18
CA MET A 170 -19.34 -14.29 17.08
C MET A 170 -20.57 -14.24 16.18
N ALA A 171 -21.45 -13.27 16.41
CA ALA A 171 -22.49 -12.87 15.49
C ALA A 171 -22.32 -11.38 15.18
N LEU A 172 -22.62 -10.93 13.96
CA LEU A 172 -22.62 -9.51 13.67
C LEU A 172 -23.95 -8.90 14.09
N ASP A 173 -23.91 -7.73 14.73
CA ASP A 173 -25.10 -6.89 14.92
C ASP A 173 -25.48 -6.16 13.61
N ALA A 174 -26.56 -5.36 13.67
CA ALA A 174 -27.09 -4.63 12.53
C ALA A 174 -26.07 -3.64 11.93
N ASP A 175 -25.19 -3.09 12.75
CA ASP A 175 -24.14 -2.16 12.34
C ASP A 175 -22.88 -2.90 11.84
N GLY A 176 -22.82 -4.22 12.02
CA GLY A 176 -21.71 -5.06 11.60
C GLY A 176 -20.60 -5.23 12.62
N PHE A 177 -20.84 -4.84 13.86
CA PHE A 177 -19.91 -5.10 14.94
C PHE A 177 -20.08 -6.52 15.47
N PRO A 178 -18.97 -7.23 15.73
CA PRO A 178 -19.04 -8.60 16.20
C PRO A 178 -19.38 -8.64 17.69
N GLN A 179 -20.43 -9.38 18.02
CA GLN A 179 -20.93 -9.65 19.36
C GLN A 179 -20.67 -11.11 19.75
N PRO A 180 -20.26 -11.38 21.01
CA PRO A 180 -20.05 -12.73 21.50
C PRO A 180 -21.37 -13.49 21.62
N THR A 181 -21.40 -14.77 21.22
CA THR A 181 -22.60 -15.60 21.35
C THR A 181 -22.66 -16.41 22.65
N GLY A 182 -21.55 -16.53 23.38
CA GLY A 182 -21.41 -17.45 24.51
C GLY A 182 -21.19 -18.91 24.12
N GLU A 183 -21.15 -19.24 22.83
CA GLU A 183 -20.80 -20.58 22.35
C GLU A 183 -19.29 -20.71 22.21
N PHE A 184 -18.70 -21.68 22.92
CA PHE A 184 -17.26 -21.94 22.92
C PHE A 184 -16.92 -23.23 22.19
N GLU A 185 -15.73 -23.24 21.58
CA GLU A 185 -15.13 -24.39 20.91
C GLU A 185 -13.64 -24.41 21.21
N ASP A 186 -13.08 -25.60 21.39
CA ASP A 186 -11.65 -25.80 21.57
C ASP A 186 -10.99 -26.12 20.22
N LEU A 187 -9.90 -25.44 19.91
CA LEU A 187 -9.13 -25.62 18.69
C LEU A 187 -7.69 -25.99 19.04
N GLU A 188 -7.20 -27.10 18.50
CA GLU A 188 -5.80 -27.52 18.70
C GLU A 188 -4.85 -26.60 17.94
N ALA A 189 -3.82 -26.09 18.62
CA ALA A 189 -2.79 -25.26 18.01
C ALA A 189 -1.46 -25.35 18.77
N ASP A 190 -0.37 -25.53 18.03
CA ASP A 190 1.00 -25.49 18.57
C ASP A 190 1.47 -24.04 18.78
N SER A 191 0.95 -23.11 17.97
CA SER A 191 1.22 -21.68 18.13
C SER A 191 0.04 -20.81 17.72
N LEU A 192 -0.06 -19.66 18.39
CA LEU A 192 -0.97 -18.57 18.07
C LEU A 192 -0.17 -17.35 17.61
N VAL A 193 -0.40 -16.88 16.40
CA VAL A 193 0.23 -15.66 15.87
C VAL A 193 -0.78 -14.52 15.83
N LEU A 194 -0.46 -13.40 16.50
CA LEU A 194 -1.32 -12.24 16.59
C LEU A 194 -1.09 -11.29 15.41
N ALA A 195 -2.14 -11.04 14.62
CA ALA A 195 -2.13 -10.17 13.44
C ALA A 195 -3.25 -9.11 13.55
N LEU A 196 -3.22 -8.32 14.62
CA LEU A 196 -4.30 -7.41 15.02
C LEU A 196 -4.13 -5.96 14.55
N GLY A 197 -3.18 -5.73 13.66
CA GLY A 197 -2.79 -4.41 13.16
C GLY A 197 -1.47 -3.94 13.75
N GLN A 198 -1.11 -2.71 13.41
CA GLN A 198 0.19 -2.13 13.74
C GLN A 198 0.05 -0.75 14.37
N GLU A 199 1.06 -0.33 15.11
CA GLU A 199 1.21 0.96 15.79
C GLU A 199 2.56 1.57 15.44
N VAL A 200 2.59 2.90 15.49
CA VAL A 200 3.78 3.71 15.26
C VAL A 200 4.56 3.78 16.55
N ASP A 201 5.88 3.61 16.47
CA ASP A 201 6.75 3.95 17.60
C ASP A 201 6.86 5.48 17.69
N LEU A 202 6.20 6.08 18.70
CA LEU A 202 6.23 7.52 18.94
C LEU A 202 7.29 7.94 19.97
N SER A 203 8.13 7.00 20.44
CA SER A 203 9.18 7.31 21.43
C SER A 203 10.13 8.41 20.95
N LEU A 204 10.47 8.41 19.65
CA LEU A 204 11.38 9.39 19.04
C LEU A 204 10.89 10.85 19.07
N ILE A 205 9.58 11.07 19.28
CA ILE A 205 8.96 12.39 19.34
C ILE A 205 8.40 12.73 20.73
N SER A 206 8.59 11.86 21.71
CA SER A 206 7.99 12.00 23.05
C SER A 206 8.43 13.27 23.80
N ASN A 207 9.65 13.76 23.55
CA ASN A 207 10.21 14.96 24.17
C ASN A 207 9.91 16.25 23.40
N PHE A 208 8.92 16.23 22.52
CA PHE A 208 8.77 17.22 21.47
C PHE A 208 7.34 17.81 21.50
N PRO A 209 7.08 18.79 22.37
CA PRO A 209 5.73 19.24 22.71
C PRO A 209 4.99 19.90 21.54
N ASP A 210 5.72 20.41 20.54
CA ASP A 210 5.15 21.09 19.37
C ASP A 210 4.56 20.11 18.34
N LEU A 211 4.81 18.80 18.50
CA LEU A 211 4.23 17.78 17.63
C LEU A 211 2.87 17.34 18.16
N GLU A 212 1.84 17.64 17.38
CA GLU A 212 0.51 17.17 17.66
C GLU A 212 0.34 15.70 17.29
N VAL A 213 -0.06 14.88 18.25
CA VAL A 213 -0.40 13.47 18.06
C VAL A 213 -1.87 13.25 18.39
N ARG A 214 -2.59 12.59 17.48
CA ARG A 214 -3.98 12.14 17.70
C ARG A 214 -4.10 10.71 17.19
N ASP A 215 -4.84 9.87 17.92
CA ASP A 215 -5.06 8.46 17.57
C ASP A 215 -3.79 7.65 17.27
N GLY A 216 -2.69 7.97 17.94
CA GLY A 216 -1.40 7.27 17.77
C GLY A 216 -0.65 7.61 16.48
N VAL A 217 -1.01 8.70 15.80
CA VAL A 217 -0.32 9.19 14.58
C VAL A 217 -0.02 10.69 14.68
N VAL A 218 1.04 11.12 14.00
CA VAL A 218 1.49 12.52 13.95
C VAL A 218 0.61 13.30 12.99
N GLN A 219 0.08 14.44 13.45
CA GLN A 219 -0.72 15.32 12.61
C GLN A 219 0.18 16.16 11.71
N VAL A 220 -0.22 16.27 10.45
CA VAL A 220 0.45 17.08 9.43
C VAL A 220 -0.56 17.91 8.65
N ASP A 221 -0.11 19.04 8.14
CA ASP A 221 -0.91 19.91 7.29
C ASP A 221 -0.95 19.41 5.84
N SER A 222 -1.54 20.23 4.95
CA SER A 222 -1.62 19.91 3.53
C SER A 222 -0.26 19.90 2.81
N SER A 223 0.81 20.41 3.41
CA SER A 223 2.18 20.38 2.90
C SER A 223 3.00 19.19 3.42
N MET A 224 2.41 18.37 4.30
CA MET A 224 3.07 17.30 5.08
C MET A 224 3.94 17.83 6.22
N MET A 225 3.85 19.12 6.55
CA MET A 225 4.58 19.72 7.67
C MET A 225 3.85 19.44 8.97
N THR A 226 4.60 19.13 10.02
CA THR A 226 4.10 18.92 11.37
C THR A 226 3.84 20.26 12.06
N GLY A 227 3.41 20.24 13.33
CA GLY A 227 3.30 21.46 14.15
C GLY A 227 4.61 22.24 14.35
N ARG A 228 5.77 21.61 14.08
CA ARG A 228 7.06 22.29 14.08
C ARG A 228 7.55 22.60 12.67
N ALA A 229 7.91 23.86 12.47
CA ALA A 229 8.52 24.36 11.24
C ALA A 229 9.81 23.59 10.90
N GLY A 230 9.96 23.21 9.62
CA GLY A 230 11.11 22.42 9.15
C GLY A 230 11.03 20.92 9.43
N VAL A 231 10.02 20.45 10.19
CA VAL A 231 9.78 19.02 10.45
C VAL A 231 8.54 18.56 9.70
N PHE A 232 8.71 17.56 8.85
CA PHE A 232 7.68 16.96 8.01
C PHE A 232 7.47 15.49 8.41
N ALA A 233 6.30 14.92 8.11
CA ALA A 233 6.06 13.50 8.35
C ALA A 233 5.19 12.87 7.24
N GLY A 234 5.36 11.56 7.01
CA GLY A 234 4.62 10.84 5.97
C GLY A 234 4.63 9.33 6.13
N GLY A 235 4.03 8.60 5.18
CA GLY A 235 3.81 7.16 5.32
C GLY A 235 2.80 6.79 6.41
N ASP A 236 2.99 5.63 7.05
CA ASP A 236 2.02 5.07 8.00
C ASP A 236 1.96 5.79 9.37
N MET A 237 2.87 6.75 9.61
CA MET A 237 2.92 7.51 10.85
C MET A 237 2.01 8.74 10.88
N VAL A 238 1.33 9.04 9.77
CA VAL A 238 0.34 10.13 9.66
C VAL A 238 -1.06 9.55 9.38
N PRO A 239 -2.15 10.33 9.54
CA PRO A 239 -3.50 9.87 9.26
C PRO A 239 -3.72 9.57 7.76
N ALA A 240 -3.49 8.32 7.35
CA ALA A 240 -3.69 7.90 5.96
C ALA A 240 -3.86 6.39 5.81
N GLU A 241 -4.24 5.98 4.60
CA GLU A 241 -4.25 4.58 4.20
C GLU A 241 -2.83 3.99 4.24
N ARG A 242 -2.69 2.83 4.87
CA ARG A 242 -1.40 2.16 5.05
C ARG A 242 -1.04 1.28 3.87
N THR A 243 -0.84 1.92 2.72
CA THR A 243 -0.42 1.27 1.49
C THR A 243 0.94 1.82 1.05
N VAL A 244 1.70 0.99 0.33
CA VAL A 244 3.01 1.40 -0.22
C VAL A 244 2.84 2.61 -1.13
N THR A 245 1.78 2.65 -1.95
CA THR A 245 1.50 3.75 -2.88
C THR A 245 1.21 5.06 -2.17
N THR A 246 0.45 5.04 -1.07
CA THR A 246 0.22 6.21 -0.22
C THR A 246 1.53 6.70 0.40
N GLY A 247 2.36 5.79 0.92
CA GLY A 247 3.69 6.13 1.46
C GLY A 247 4.60 6.81 0.43
N VAL A 248 4.69 6.28 -0.78
CA VAL A 248 5.44 6.90 -1.90
C VAL A 248 4.85 8.26 -2.27
N GLY A 249 3.51 8.37 -2.29
CA GLY A 249 2.81 9.63 -2.54
C GLY A 249 3.13 10.71 -1.51
N HIS A 250 3.16 10.35 -0.22
CA HIS A 250 3.57 11.24 0.86
C HIS A 250 5.02 11.68 0.71
N GLY A 251 5.95 10.77 0.42
CA GLY A 251 7.35 11.11 0.18
C GLY A 251 7.52 12.11 -0.97
N LYS A 252 6.84 11.88 -2.11
CA LYS A 252 6.85 12.79 -3.26
C LYS A 252 6.30 14.17 -2.91
N LYS A 253 5.22 14.22 -2.13
CA LYS A 253 4.59 15.48 -1.71
C LYS A 253 5.48 16.23 -0.73
N ALA A 254 6.03 15.55 0.28
CA ALA A 254 6.94 16.12 1.25
C ALA A 254 8.20 16.67 0.57
N ALA A 255 8.82 15.93 -0.36
CA ALA A 255 10.01 16.39 -1.08
C ALA A 255 9.81 17.75 -1.79
N ARG A 256 8.66 17.98 -2.43
CA ARG A 256 8.33 19.26 -3.06
C ARG A 256 8.17 20.39 -2.06
N ASN A 257 7.55 20.12 -0.92
CA ASN A 257 7.31 21.13 0.12
C ASN A 257 8.59 21.42 0.92
N ILE A 258 9.43 20.42 1.14
CA ILE A 258 10.77 20.60 1.73
C ILE A 258 11.63 21.47 0.81
N ASP A 259 11.69 21.18 -0.49
CA ASP A 259 12.43 22.02 -1.44
C ASP A 259 11.92 23.47 -1.45
N ALA A 260 10.60 23.66 -1.46
CA ALA A 260 10.01 24.99 -1.38
C ALA A 260 10.35 25.71 -0.06
N TRP A 261 10.29 24.99 1.07
CA TRP A 261 10.62 25.48 2.40
C TRP A 261 12.08 25.94 2.50
N LEU A 262 13.01 25.12 2.03
CA LEU A 262 14.45 25.43 1.99
C LEU A 262 14.77 26.65 1.11
N ARG A 263 13.96 26.89 0.07
CA ARG A 263 14.09 28.05 -0.82
C ARG A 263 13.26 29.26 -0.37
N HIS A 264 12.60 29.18 0.78
CA HIS A 264 11.66 30.20 1.27
C HIS A 264 10.59 30.58 0.22
N SER A 265 10.04 29.57 -0.45
CA SER A 265 9.04 29.68 -1.50
C SER A 265 7.82 28.82 -1.18
N ILE A 266 6.77 28.97 -1.98
CA ILE A 266 5.52 28.20 -1.84
C ILE A 266 5.36 27.31 -3.06
N VAL A 267 5.01 26.05 -2.84
CA VAL A 267 4.66 25.13 -3.93
C VAL A 267 3.39 25.63 -4.61
N ASP A 268 3.48 25.94 -5.89
CA ASP A 268 2.29 26.24 -6.68
C ASP A 268 1.38 25.01 -6.73
N LYS A 269 0.17 25.17 -6.20
CA LYS A 269 -0.82 24.10 -6.14
C LYS A 269 -1.43 23.95 -7.53
N ARG A 270 -0.77 23.16 -8.37
CA ARG A 270 -1.32 22.80 -9.67
C ARG A 270 -2.71 22.20 -9.49
N GLU A 271 -3.69 22.80 -10.17
CA GLU A 271 -5.04 22.27 -10.22
C GLU A 271 -5.00 20.86 -10.83
N LYS A 272 -5.58 19.89 -10.11
CA LYS A 272 -5.64 18.52 -10.60
C LYS A 272 -6.66 18.49 -11.75
N PRO A 273 -6.31 17.95 -12.92
CA PRO A 273 -7.30 17.71 -13.96
C PRO A 273 -8.46 16.88 -13.41
N ALA A 274 -9.67 17.11 -13.93
CA ALA A 274 -10.81 16.27 -13.63
C ALA A 274 -10.52 14.81 -14.01
N VAL A 275 -11.07 13.87 -13.25
CA VAL A 275 -10.97 12.44 -13.58
C VAL A 275 -11.90 12.16 -14.75
N VAL A 276 -11.31 11.76 -15.88
CA VAL A 276 -12.04 11.34 -17.09
C VAL A 276 -12.62 9.95 -16.87
N GLN A 277 -13.93 9.80 -17.06
CA GLN A 277 -14.61 8.51 -16.98
C GLN A 277 -14.52 7.77 -18.32
N TYR A 278 -14.89 6.49 -18.34
CA TYR A 278 -14.85 5.70 -19.57
C TYR A 278 -15.75 6.28 -20.67
N GLU A 279 -16.89 6.84 -20.28
CA GLU A 279 -17.88 7.45 -21.19
C GLU A 279 -17.37 8.73 -21.84
N ASP A 280 -16.35 9.37 -21.24
CA ASP A 280 -15.71 10.58 -21.74
C ASP A 280 -14.55 10.28 -22.72
N LEU A 281 -14.19 9.00 -22.89
CA LEU A 281 -13.17 8.56 -23.82
C LEU A 281 -13.76 8.30 -25.20
N ASN A 282 -12.92 8.44 -26.23
CA ASN A 282 -13.25 7.97 -27.57
C ASN A 282 -12.41 6.72 -27.90
N PRO A 283 -12.93 5.51 -27.63
CA PRO A 283 -12.19 4.26 -27.83
C PRO A 283 -12.10 3.84 -29.30
N TRP A 284 -12.77 4.54 -30.24
CA TRP A 284 -12.81 4.15 -31.66
C TRP A 284 -11.41 3.97 -32.29
N TYR A 285 -10.44 4.72 -31.79
CA TYR A 285 -9.05 4.67 -32.24
C TYR A 285 -8.27 3.44 -31.76
N TYR A 286 -8.88 2.62 -30.90
CA TYR A 286 -8.25 1.47 -30.26
C TYR A 286 -9.12 0.23 -30.41
N SER A 287 -8.48 -0.91 -30.66
CA SER A 287 -9.19 -2.19 -30.70
C SER A 287 -9.33 -2.78 -29.29
N ASP A 288 -10.51 -3.28 -28.99
CA ASP A 288 -10.74 -4.09 -27.79
C ASP A 288 -9.88 -5.35 -27.86
N ALA A 289 -9.13 -5.59 -26.78
CA ALA A 289 -8.38 -6.82 -26.60
C ALA A 289 -8.43 -7.23 -25.13
N PRO A 290 -8.47 -8.53 -24.82
CA PRO A 290 -8.33 -8.98 -23.45
C PRO A 290 -6.99 -8.51 -22.86
N HIS A 291 -6.93 -8.36 -21.54
CA HIS A 291 -5.67 -8.10 -20.87
C HIS A 291 -4.78 -9.35 -20.92
N ALA A 292 -3.47 -9.17 -21.05
CA ALA A 292 -2.52 -10.26 -20.96
C ALA A 292 -2.61 -10.95 -19.58
N VAL A 293 -2.75 -12.27 -19.61
CA VAL A 293 -2.76 -13.09 -18.39
C VAL A 293 -1.32 -13.27 -17.92
N ARG A 294 -1.01 -12.73 -16.74
CA ARG A 294 0.29 -12.94 -16.11
C ARG A 294 0.48 -14.40 -15.72
N PRO A 295 1.64 -15.02 -16.02
CA PRO A 295 1.94 -16.38 -15.57
C PRO A 295 1.90 -16.46 -14.03
N ARG A 296 1.31 -17.53 -13.51
CA ARG A 296 1.21 -17.77 -12.07
C ARG A 296 1.79 -19.12 -11.71
N LEU A 297 2.40 -19.23 -10.52
CA LEU A 297 2.76 -20.52 -9.97
C LEU A 297 1.51 -21.33 -9.61
N GLU A 298 1.60 -22.65 -9.75
CA GLU A 298 0.54 -23.59 -9.36
C GLU A 298 0.45 -23.72 -7.83
N GLY A 299 -0.77 -23.93 -7.30
CA GLY A 299 -1.05 -23.89 -5.85
C GLY A 299 -0.14 -24.77 -4.99
N ALA A 300 0.10 -26.02 -5.40
CA ALA A 300 0.98 -26.94 -4.67
C ALA A 300 2.43 -26.43 -4.59
N ARG A 301 2.93 -25.77 -5.64
CA ARG A 301 4.27 -25.16 -5.63
C ARG A 301 4.30 -23.90 -4.77
N ARG A 302 3.25 -23.07 -4.83
CA ARG A 302 3.14 -21.85 -4.01
C ARG A 302 3.33 -22.16 -2.52
N ALA A 303 2.66 -23.20 -2.02
CA ALA A 303 2.74 -23.57 -0.60
C ALA A 303 4.11 -24.17 -0.18
N SER A 304 4.97 -24.54 -1.13
CA SER A 304 6.21 -25.28 -0.88
C SER A 304 7.48 -24.43 -0.89
N ASN A 305 7.42 -23.21 -1.44
CA ASN A 305 8.60 -22.36 -1.59
C ASN A 305 8.24 -20.86 -1.51
N PHE A 306 9.27 -20.00 -1.62
CA PHE A 306 9.14 -18.55 -1.58
C PHE A 306 9.33 -17.90 -2.96
N ASP A 307 9.15 -18.66 -4.05
CA ASP A 307 9.24 -18.13 -5.41
C ASP A 307 8.09 -17.15 -5.68
N GLU A 308 8.31 -16.15 -6.54
CA GLU A 308 7.30 -15.17 -6.91
C GLU A 308 6.03 -15.84 -7.48
N VAL A 309 4.89 -15.59 -6.85
CA VAL A 309 3.62 -16.24 -7.20
C VAL A 309 3.07 -15.72 -8.52
N VAL A 310 3.11 -14.39 -8.72
CA VAL A 310 2.59 -13.70 -9.91
C VAL A 310 3.77 -13.11 -10.65
N LYS A 311 4.14 -13.73 -11.78
CA LYS A 311 5.30 -13.29 -12.55
C LYS A 311 5.00 -12.01 -13.33
N GLY A 312 6.06 -11.26 -13.61
CA GLY A 312 6.02 -10.14 -14.55
C GLY A 312 5.64 -10.56 -15.97
N LEU A 313 5.22 -9.57 -16.77
CA LEU A 313 5.11 -9.71 -18.22
C LEU A 313 6.53 -9.70 -18.83
N ASP A 314 6.73 -10.46 -19.90
CA ASP A 314 7.94 -10.30 -20.71
C ASP A 314 7.94 -8.95 -21.43
N GLU A 315 9.11 -8.50 -21.88
CA GLU A 315 9.29 -7.19 -22.51
C GLU A 315 8.35 -6.97 -23.70
N SER A 316 8.14 -7.99 -24.53
CA SER A 316 7.31 -7.86 -25.74
C SER A 316 5.84 -7.69 -25.38
N THR A 317 5.34 -8.46 -24.42
CA THR A 317 3.96 -8.35 -23.92
C THR A 317 3.76 -7.05 -23.14
N ALA A 318 4.74 -6.64 -22.31
CA ALA A 318 4.69 -5.38 -21.57
C ALA A 318 4.63 -4.18 -22.52
N LEU A 319 5.44 -4.17 -23.58
CA LEU A 319 5.42 -3.12 -24.60
C LEU A 319 4.10 -3.11 -25.39
N TYR A 320 3.55 -4.28 -25.71
CA TYR A 320 2.24 -4.40 -26.34
C TYR A 320 1.13 -3.80 -25.47
N GLU A 321 1.07 -4.15 -24.19
CA GLU A 321 0.10 -3.58 -23.24
C GLU A 321 0.28 -2.07 -23.06
N ALA A 322 1.53 -1.59 -22.94
CA ALA A 322 1.81 -0.17 -22.79
C ALA A 322 1.36 0.67 -24.00
N ARG A 323 1.50 0.13 -25.23
CA ARG A 323 1.07 0.81 -26.47
C ARG A 323 -0.45 0.95 -26.59
N ARG A 324 -1.21 0.18 -25.82
CA ARG A 324 -2.68 0.27 -25.76
C ARG A 324 -3.18 1.34 -24.79
N CYS A 325 -2.28 1.95 -23.99
CA CYS A 325 -2.65 2.98 -23.04
C CYS A 325 -3.13 4.25 -23.75
N MET A 326 -4.40 4.63 -23.52
CA MET A 326 -4.99 5.85 -24.07
C MET A 326 -4.59 7.13 -23.34
N SER A 327 -3.78 7.04 -22.27
CA SER A 327 -3.41 8.18 -21.42
C SER A 327 -4.62 8.98 -20.94
N CYS A 328 -5.68 8.31 -20.46
CA CYS A 328 -6.95 8.91 -20.07
C CYS A 328 -6.76 10.19 -19.24
N GLY A 329 -7.42 11.28 -19.67
CA GLY A 329 -7.31 12.62 -19.08
C GLY A 329 -6.04 13.39 -19.38
N ASN A 330 -5.08 12.81 -20.12
CA ASN A 330 -3.83 13.46 -20.46
C ASN A 330 -3.68 13.57 -21.98
N CYS A 331 -3.25 14.73 -22.46
CA CYS A 331 -2.91 14.89 -23.87
C CYS A 331 -1.63 14.09 -24.17
N PHE A 332 -1.67 13.24 -25.19
CA PHE A 332 -0.53 12.46 -25.67
C PHE A 332 -0.09 12.84 -27.09
N GLU A 333 -0.47 14.06 -27.53
CA GLU A 333 0.02 14.67 -28.78
C GLU A 333 -0.31 13.87 -30.06
N CYS A 334 -1.46 13.19 -30.10
CA CYS A 334 -1.90 12.38 -31.26
C CYS A 334 -2.28 13.16 -32.53
N ASP A 335 -2.29 14.49 -32.48
CA ASP A 335 -2.68 15.38 -33.58
C ASP A 335 -4.14 15.26 -34.08
N ASN A 336 -4.99 14.40 -33.51
CA ASN A 336 -6.40 14.28 -33.92
C ASN A 336 -7.13 15.62 -33.90
N CYS A 337 -7.07 16.35 -32.77
CA CYS A 337 -7.72 17.65 -32.63
C CYS A 337 -7.25 18.66 -33.68
N PHE A 338 -5.97 18.64 -34.03
CA PHE A 338 -5.37 19.49 -35.05
C PHE A 338 -5.88 19.14 -36.45
N GLY A 339 -5.97 17.84 -36.78
CA GLY A 339 -6.42 17.38 -38.09
C GLY A 339 -7.91 17.55 -38.36
N VAL A 340 -8.75 17.44 -37.32
CA VAL A 340 -10.22 17.52 -37.47
C VAL A 340 -10.78 18.93 -37.31
N CYS A 341 -9.95 19.91 -36.93
CA CYS A 341 -10.40 21.29 -36.72
C CYS A 341 -10.73 21.96 -38.06
N PRO A 342 -12.00 22.32 -38.34
CA PRO A 342 -12.38 22.90 -39.62
C PRO A 342 -11.83 24.32 -39.83
N ASP A 343 -11.52 25.03 -38.74
CA ASP A 343 -11.09 26.43 -38.75
C ASP A 343 -9.60 26.60 -38.42
N ASN A 344 -8.83 25.51 -38.31
CA ASN A 344 -7.40 25.53 -37.91
C ASN A 344 -7.14 26.30 -36.61
N ALA A 345 -8.06 26.24 -35.65
CA ALA A 345 -7.98 26.93 -34.36
C ALA A 345 -7.04 26.22 -33.35
N ILE A 346 -6.42 25.10 -33.71
CA ILE A 346 -5.53 24.34 -32.81
C ILE A 346 -4.06 24.73 -33.06
N ILE A 347 -3.38 25.21 -32.03
CA ILE A 347 -1.96 25.60 -32.07
C ILE A 347 -1.13 24.51 -31.40
N LYS A 348 -0.09 24.03 -32.09
CA LYS A 348 0.90 23.11 -31.51
C LYS A 348 1.93 23.90 -30.69
N LEU A 349 2.04 23.62 -29.40
CA LEU A 349 2.96 24.33 -28.50
C LEU A 349 4.40 23.77 -28.54
N GLY A 350 4.60 22.65 -29.22
CA GLY A 350 5.86 21.92 -29.31
C GLY A 350 5.90 20.69 -28.39
N PRO A 351 6.98 19.88 -28.47
CA PRO A 351 7.05 18.59 -27.81
C PRO A 351 6.84 18.67 -26.29
N GLY A 352 5.91 17.86 -25.78
CA GLY A 352 5.57 17.77 -24.35
C GLY A 352 4.77 18.95 -23.80
N LYS A 353 4.32 19.87 -24.66
CA LYS A 353 3.51 21.04 -24.29
C LYS A 353 2.05 20.93 -24.75
N GLY A 354 1.72 19.92 -25.56
CA GLY A 354 0.37 19.70 -26.04
C GLY A 354 -0.09 20.78 -27.03
N PHE A 355 -1.38 21.13 -26.93
CA PHE A 355 -2.05 22.05 -27.83
C PHE A 355 -2.74 23.19 -27.08
N GLU A 356 -2.87 24.32 -27.75
CA GLU A 356 -3.67 25.46 -27.32
C GLU A 356 -4.79 25.70 -28.33
N ILE A 357 -5.99 26.05 -27.86
CA ILE A 357 -7.12 26.40 -28.71
C ILE A 357 -7.14 27.93 -28.85
N ASN A 358 -6.96 28.42 -30.06
CA ASN A 358 -7.13 29.82 -30.38
C ASN A 358 -8.63 30.16 -30.42
N LEU A 359 -9.12 30.77 -29.34
CA LEU A 359 -10.53 31.11 -29.19
C LEU A 359 -11.01 32.18 -30.18
N ASP A 360 -10.12 32.98 -30.77
CA ASP A 360 -10.49 33.97 -31.79
C ASP A 360 -10.93 33.31 -33.12
N TYR A 361 -10.43 32.11 -33.40
CA TYR A 361 -10.79 31.32 -34.59
C TYR A 361 -11.75 30.17 -34.28
N CYS A 362 -11.87 29.79 -33.01
CA CYS A 362 -12.72 28.69 -32.59
C CYS A 362 -14.21 29.06 -32.69
N LYS A 363 -14.99 28.25 -33.40
CA LYS A 363 -16.46 28.42 -33.52
C LYS A 363 -17.26 27.60 -32.51
N GLY A 364 -16.61 26.89 -31.59
CA GLY A 364 -17.27 26.10 -30.56
C GLY A 364 -18.01 24.85 -31.07
N CYS A 365 -17.62 24.28 -32.21
CA CYS A 365 -18.31 23.11 -32.80
C CYS A 365 -18.10 21.79 -32.03
N GLY A 366 -17.10 21.72 -31.14
CA GLY A 366 -16.85 20.55 -30.28
C GLY A 366 -16.21 19.33 -30.96
N ILE A 367 -15.90 19.36 -32.26
CA ILE A 367 -15.33 18.20 -32.98
C ILE A 367 -14.02 17.74 -32.33
N CYS A 368 -13.14 18.67 -31.94
CA CYS A 368 -11.89 18.32 -31.27
C CYS A 368 -12.10 17.63 -29.92
N VAL A 369 -13.21 17.91 -29.23
CA VAL A 369 -13.60 17.25 -27.97
C VAL A 369 -14.07 15.83 -28.28
N THR A 370 -14.99 15.66 -29.22
CA THR A 370 -15.50 14.34 -29.64
C THR A 370 -14.40 13.41 -30.17
N GLU A 371 -13.44 13.97 -30.90
CA GLU A 371 -12.35 13.20 -31.51
C GLU A 371 -11.12 13.04 -30.60
N CYS A 372 -11.17 13.53 -29.37
CA CYS A 372 -10.09 13.35 -28.40
C CYS A 372 -10.15 11.94 -27.80
N PRO A 373 -9.18 11.04 -28.08
CA PRO A 373 -9.25 9.67 -27.57
C PRO A 373 -9.15 9.60 -26.05
N SER A 374 -8.37 10.50 -25.45
CA SER A 374 -8.10 10.53 -24.01
C SER A 374 -9.07 11.38 -23.20
N GLY A 375 -10.05 12.05 -23.83
CA GLY A 375 -10.94 12.99 -23.14
C GLY A 375 -10.20 14.19 -22.52
N SER A 376 -9.04 14.56 -23.06
CA SER A 376 -8.19 15.65 -22.52
C SER A 376 -8.66 17.07 -22.87
N ILE A 377 -9.66 17.21 -23.73
CA ILE A 377 -10.24 18.50 -24.14
C ILE A 377 -11.66 18.55 -23.61
N LEU A 378 -12.02 19.65 -22.93
CA LEU A 378 -13.36 19.85 -22.38
C LEU A 378 -14.05 21.02 -23.08
N MET A 379 -15.33 20.84 -23.41
CA MET A 379 -16.18 21.94 -23.82
C MET A 379 -16.77 22.61 -22.58
N ILE A 380 -16.50 23.91 -22.40
CA ILE A 380 -17.03 24.68 -21.29
C ILE A 380 -18.08 25.66 -21.85
N PRO A 381 -19.31 25.68 -21.31
CA PRO A 381 -20.29 26.70 -21.68
C PRO A 381 -19.73 28.10 -21.42
N GLU A 382 -19.93 29.01 -22.37
CA GLU A 382 -19.59 30.41 -22.17
C GLU A 382 -20.37 30.97 -20.97
N LYS A 383 -19.68 31.66 -20.07
CA LYS A 383 -20.33 32.29 -18.92
C LYS A 383 -21.07 33.52 -19.43
N SER A 384 -22.39 33.44 -19.43
CA SER A 384 -23.33 34.52 -19.77
C SER A 384 -23.17 35.75 -18.89
#